data_AF-A0A4Q9VG36-F1
#
_entry.id   AF-A0A4Q9VG36-F1
#
_cell.length_a   1.000
_cell.length_b   1.000
_cell.length_c   1.000
_cell.angle_alpha   90.00
_cell.angle_beta   90.00
_cell.angle_gamma   90.00
#
_symmetry.space_group_name_H-M   'P 1'
#
loop_
_entity.id
_entity.type
_entity.pdbx_description
1 polymer ?
#
loop_
_entity_poly.entity_id
_entity_poly.type
_entity_poly.pdbx_seq_one_letter_code
_entity_poly.pdbx_strand_id
1 'polypeptide(L)' 'MTPKDVKKRLEAEGWFVARTGPGDHVQMKHPEKTGRVTIDMGVREIPIGTLRSVFRQAGWNW' A
#
# COMPACT_ATOMS: atom_id res chain seq x y z
N MET A 1 -0.23 -10.28 7.41
CA MET A 1 -1.02 -9.02 7.33
C MET A 1 -1.65 -8.97 5.95
N THR A 2 -2.97 -8.76 5.85
CA THR A 2 -3.65 -8.86 4.55
C THR A 2 -3.54 -7.55 3.75
N PRO A 3 -3.64 -7.58 2.41
CA PRO A 3 -3.68 -6.36 1.61
C PRO A 3 -4.80 -5.39 2.00
N LYS A 4 -5.93 -5.95 2.45
CA LYS A 4 -7.08 -5.16 2.91
C LYS A 4 -6.76 -4.38 4.18
N ASP A 5 -6.03 -4.97 5.13
CA ASP A 5 -5.61 -4.28 6.35
C ASP A 5 -4.66 -3.12 6.06
N VAL A 6 -3.66 -3.37 5.20
CA VAL A 6 -2.71 -2.34 4.75
C VAL A 6 -3.44 -1.20 4.05
N LYS A 7 -4.32 -1.54 3.10
CA LYS A 7 -5.12 -0.56 2.36
C LYS A 7 -5.96 0.30 3.30
N LYS A 8 -6.69 -0.31 4.24
CA LYS A 8 -7.49 0.43 5.23
C LYS A 8 -6.65 1.38 6.07
N ARG A 9 -5.48 0.92 6.54
CA ARG A 9 -4.58 1.76 7.34
C ARG A 9 -4.00 2.91 6.53
N LEU A 10 -3.65 2.68 5.27
CA LEU A 10 -3.22 3.73 4.35
C LEU A 10 -4.35 4.72 4.05
N GLU A 11 -5.57 4.26 3.76
CA GLU A 11 -6.73 5.12 3.57
C GLU A 11 -7.01 5.99 4.80
N ALA A 12 -6.88 5.42 6.00
CA ALA A 12 -7.04 6.15 7.26
C ALA A 12 -5.92 7.19 7.49
N GLU A 13 -4.72 6.97 6.97
CA GLU A 13 -3.65 7.97 6.95
C GLU A 13 -3.84 9.05 5.88
N GLY A 14 -4.83 8.95 5.01
CA GLY A 14 -5.05 9.92 3.91
C GLY A 14 -4.36 9.54 2.60
N TRP A 15 -3.89 8.29 2.46
CA TRP A 15 -3.48 7.77 1.16
C TRP A 15 -4.70 7.52 0.28
N PHE A 16 -4.64 7.96 -0.97
CA PHE A 16 -5.68 7.75 -1.95
C PHE A 16 -5.19 6.86 -3.09
N VAL A 17 -6.11 6.13 -3.72
CA VAL A 17 -5.79 5.32 -4.90
C VAL A 17 -5.49 6.26 -6.06
N ALA A 18 -4.25 6.25 -6.53
CA ALA A 18 -3.81 7.07 -7.65
C ALA A 18 -3.98 6.34 -8.98
N ARG A 19 -3.73 5.02 -8.98
CA ARG A 19 -3.87 4.19 -10.18
C ARG A 19 -4.16 2.75 -9.80
N THR A 20 -5.10 2.16 -10.48
CA THR A 20 -5.31 0.70 -10.52
C THR A 20 -4.64 0.18 -11.79
N GLY A 21 -3.70 -0.74 -11.64
CA GLY A 21 -3.02 -1.38 -12.77
C GLY A 21 -3.90 -2.46 -13.43
N PRO A 22 -3.47 -3.04 -14.57
CA PRO A 22 -4.08 -4.28 -15.06
C PRO A 22 -3.87 -5.40 -14.01
N GLY A 23 -4.97 -5.90 -13.46
CA GLY A 23 -4.99 -6.89 -12.36
C GLY A 23 -5.42 -6.29 -11.01
N ASP A 24 -5.14 -7.00 -9.93
CA ASP A 24 -5.46 -6.58 -8.55
C ASP A 24 -4.41 -5.62 -7.95
N HIS A 25 -3.52 -5.07 -8.78
CA HIS A 25 -2.49 -4.13 -8.34
C HIS A 25 -3.06 -2.73 -8.17
N VAL A 26 -2.91 -2.17 -6.97
CA VAL A 26 -3.37 -0.82 -6.62
C VAL A 26 -2.19 0.03 -6.16
N GLN A 27 -2.01 1.14 -6.85
CA GLN A 27 -1.03 2.16 -6.51
C GLN A 27 -1.72 3.30 -5.75
N MET A 28 -1.26 3.53 -4.54
CA MET A 28 -1.71 4.59 -3.64
C MET A 28 -0.69 5.73 -3.60
N LYS A 29 -1.18 6.96 -3.46
CA LYS A 29 -0.37 8.16 -3.32
C LYS A 29 -0.84 8.93 -2.08
N HIS A 30 0.08 9.60 -1.41
CA HIS A 30 -0.24 10.55 -0.35
C HIS A 30 -0.13 11.98 -0.90
N PRO A 31 -1.00 12.92 -0.47
CA PRO A 31 -0.86 14.32 -0.87
C PRO A 31 0.36 14.98 -0.23
N GLU A 32 0.66 14.66 1.03
CA GLU A 32 1.75 15.30 1.80
C GLU A 32 3.07 14.50 1.83
N LYS A 33 3.02 13.17 1.64
CA LYS A 33 4.22 12.31 1.71
C LYS A 33 4.70 12.08 0.28
N THR A 34 5.96 12.41 0.01
CA THR A 34 6.59 12.19 -1.29
C THR A 34 6.86 10.69 -1.49
N GLY A 35 5.85 9.96 -1.98
CA GLY A 35 5.94 8.52 -2.20
C GLY A 35 4.71 7.95 -2.89
N ARG A 36 4.87 6.75 -3.47
CA ARG A 36 3.79 5.94 -4.00
C ARG A 36 3.93 4.55 -3.42
N VAL A 37 2.83 4.00 -2.93
CA VAL A 37 2.77 2.64 -2.38
C VAL A 37 2.06 1.77 -3.40
N THR A 38 2.67 0.65 -3.79
CA THR A 38 2.00 -0.32 -4.66
C THR A 38 1.66 -1.56 -3.85
N ILE A 39 0.39 -1.96 -3.88
CA ILE A 39 -0.15 -3.10 -3.16
C ILE A 39 -0.82 -4.01 -4.16
N ASP A 40 -0.50 -5.29 -4.11
CA ASP A 40 -1.28 -6.30 -4.80
C ASP A 40 -2.44 -6.78 -3.90
N MET A 41 -3.68 -6.65 -4.38
CA MET A 41 -4.89 -7.13 -3.69
C MET A 41 -5.31 -8.55 -4.13
N GLY A 42 -4.60 -9.16 -5.08
CA GLY A 42 -4.89 -10.50 -5.59
C GLY A 42 -4.33 -11.60 -4.69
N VAL A 43 -3.33 -11.28 -3.87
CA VAL A 43 -2.75 -12.20 -2.90
C VAL A 43 -3.53 -12.26 -1.58
N ARG A 44 -3.63 -13.46 -1.02
CA ARG A 44 -4.29 -13.70 0.28
C ARG A 44 -3.49 -13.11 1.45
N GLU A 45 -2.17 -13.12 1.34
CA GLU A 45 -1.24 -12.55 2.31
C GLU A 45 -0.10 -11.83 1.60
N ILE A 46 0.30 -10.67 2.12
CA ILE A 46 1.45 -9.93 1.59
C ILE A 46 2.72 -10.55 2.17
N PRO A 47 3.66 -11.01 1.32
CA PRO A 47 4.95 -11.51 1.82
C PRO A 47 5.71 -10.40 2.54
N ILE A 48 6.45 -10.76 3.60
CA ILE A 48 7.14 -9.83 4.49
C ILE A 48 8.02 -8.83 3.72
N GLY A 49 8.69 -9.25 2.64
CA GLY A 49 9.50 -8.36 1.80
C GLY A 49 8.67 -7.23 1.16
N THR A 50 7.49 -7.55 0.65
CA THR A 50 6.55 -6.56 0.10
C THR A 50 5.99 -5.68 1.20
N LEU A 51 5.63 -6.25 2.35
CA LEU A 51 5.15 -5.50 3.51
C LEU A 51 6.21 -4.46 3.95
N ARG A 52 7.48 -4.86 4.00
CA ARG A 52 8.59 -3.99 4.39
C ARG A 52 8.82 -2.87 3.38
N SER A 53 8.69 -3.14 2.08
CA SER A 53 8.71 -2.10 1.04
C SER A 53 7.55 -1.12 1.19
N VAL A 54 6.34 -1.61 1.49
CA VAL A 54 5.17 -0.77 1.73
C VAL A 54 5.39 0.10 2.97
N PHE A 55 5.87 -0.45 4.08
CA PHE A 55 6.15 0.31 5.30
C PHE A 55 7.19 1.40 5.05
N ARG A 56 8.26 1.07 4.35
CA ARG A 56 9.30 2.04 3.97
C ARG A 56 8.76 3.16 3.09
N GLN A 57 7.89 2.85 2.13
CA GLN A 57 7.23 3.83 1.25
C GLN A 57 6.18 4.67 1.99
N ALA A 58 5.49 4.08 2.97
CA ALA A 58 4.48 4.73 3.80
C ALA A 58 5.09 5.58 4.94
N GLY A 59 6.39 5.40 5.21
CA GLY A 59 7.07 6.01 6.35
C GLY A 59 6.69 5.37 7.69
N TRP A 60 6.24 4.11 7.68
CA TRP A 60 5.94 3.35 8.89
C TRP A 60 7.20 2.71 9.44
N ASN A 61 7.35 2.77 10.76
CA ASN A 61 8.38 1.98 11.44
C ASN A 61 8.01 0.50 11.41
N TRP A 62 9.00 -0.34 11.14
CA TRP A 62 8.88 -1.80 11.08
C TRP A 62 9.15 -2.43 12.44
#